data_AF-A0A2V5Y7T6-F1
#
_entry.id   AF-A0A2V5Y7T6-F1
#
_cell.length_a   1.000
_cell.length_b   1.000
_cell.length_c   1.000
_cell.angle_alpha   90.00
_cell.angle_beta   90.00
_cell.angle_gamma   90.00
#
_symmetry.space_group_name_H-M   'P 1'
#
loop_
_entity.id
_entity.type
_entity.pdbx_description
1 polymer ?
#
loop_
_entity_poly.entity_id
_entity_poly.type
_entity_poly.pdbx_seq_one_letter_code
_entity_poly.pdbx_strand_id
1 'polypeptide(L)' 'NMTAKADIVKYLKDSFAFGHKAVATLNASNLVKPISSSSGRPSTRLFLATFAPAHAFDHYGQLVEYLRMNGIVPPASRSQ' A
#
# COMPACT_ATOMS: atom_id res chain seq x y z
N ASN A 1 -13.30 -9.66 -11.64
CA ASN A 1 -12.68 -8.50 -12.32
C ASN A 1 -13.41 -7.23 -11.92
N MET A 2 -12.68 -6.25 -11.41
CA MET A 2 -13.19 -4.92 -11.07
C MET A 2 -12.70 -3.95 -12.14
N THR A 3 -13.60 -3.37 -12.93
CA THR A 3 -13.25 -2.59 -14.13
C THR A 3 -13.78 -1.15 -14.10
N ALA A 4 -14.86 -0.87 -13.36
CA ALA A 4 -15.38 0.48 -13.24
C ALA A 4 -14.45 1.34 -12.37
N LYS A 5 -14.12 2.54 -12.86
CA LYS A 5 -13.25 3.49 -12.15
C LYS A 5 -13.73 3.78 -10.72
N ALA A 6 -15.04 3.94 -10.54
CA ALA A 6 -15.63 4.22 -9.23
C ALA A 6 -15.37 3.09 -8.22
N ASP A 7 -15.54 1.84 -8.66
CA ASP A 7 -15.30 0.66 -7.82
C ASP A 7 -13.82 0.52 -7.45
N ILE A 8 -12.92 0.75 -8.42
CA ILE A 8 -11.47 0.71 -8.20
C ILE A 8 -11.04 1.78 -7.19
N VAL A 9 -11.52 3.02 -7.35
CA VAL A 9 -11.21 4.12 -6.43
C VAL A 9 -11.77 3.86 -5.04
N LYS A 10 -12.99 3.32 -4.95
CA LYS A 10 -13.59 2.94 -3.67
C LYS A 10 -12.75 1.85 -2.98
N TYR A 11 -12.42 0.77 -3.70
CA TYR A 11 -11.61 -0.31 -3.17
C TYR A 11 -10.23 0.17 -2.70
N LEU A 12 -9.57 1.04 -3.46
CA LEU A 12 -8.31 1.64 -3.08
C LEU A 12 -8.44 2.40 -1.74
N LYS A 13 -9.44 3.28 -1.60
CA LYS A 13 -9.69 4.02 -0.35
C LYS A 13 -10.00 3.08 0.83
N ASP A 14 -10.83 2.07 0.60
CA ASP A 14 -11.20 1.09 1.62
C ASP A 14 -9.98 0.27 2.07
N SER A 15 -9.04 -0.03 1.15
CA SER A 15 -7.79 -0.73 1.49
C SER A 15 -6.89 0.09 2.44
N PHE A 16 -6.80 1.41 2.26
CA PHE A 16 -6.08 2.29 3.20
C PHE A 16 -6.77 2.32 4.56
N ALA A 17 -8.11 2.46 4.60
CA ALA A 17 -8.86 2.42 5.85
C ALA A 17 -8.69 1.08 6.58
N PHE A 18 -8.67 -0.03 5.86
CA PHE A 18 -8.39 -1.35 6.41
C PHE A 18 -6.95 -1.45 6.97
N GLY A 19 -5.95 -0.99 6.20
CA GLY A 19 -4.55 -0.94 6.64
C GLY A 19 -4.37 -0.11 7.91
N HIS A 20 -4.99 1.07 7.99
CA HIS A 20 -4.95 1.92 9.20
C HIS A 20 -5.55 1.20 10.42
N LYS A 21 -6.71 0.54 10.27
CA LYS A 21 -7.31 -0.26 11.34
C LYS A 21 -6.38 -1.37 11.81
N ALA A 22 -5.73 -2.07 10.88
CA ALA A 22 -4.79 -3.15 11.23
C ALA A 22 -3.57 -2.62 11.97
N VAL A 23 -2.95 -1.54 11.49
CA VAL A 23 -1.77 -0.92 12.13
C VAL A 23 -2.11 -0.37 13.52
N ALA A 24 -3.32 0.15 13.74
CA ALA A 24 -3.77 0.62 15.05
C ALA A 24 -3.85 -0.50 16.13
N THR A 25 -3.87 -1.77 15.74
CA THR A 25 -3.83 -2.90 16.69
C THR A 25 -2.44 -3.26 17.18
N LEU A 26 -1.39 -2.66 16.60
CA LEU A 26 -0.01 -2.98 16.93
C LEU A 26 0.41 -2.36 18.25
N ASN A 27 1.17 -3.13 19.03
CA ASN A 27 1.76 -2.68 20.28
C ASN A 27 3.06 -3.45 20.56
N ALA A 28 3.82 -3.00 21.56
CA ALA A 28 5.11 -3.59 21.95
C ALA A 28 5.02 -5.12 22.19
N SER A 29 3.88 -5.62 22.69
CA SER A 29 3.71 -7.04 23.00
C SER A 29 3.43 -7.92 21.77
N ASN A 30 3.07 -7.34 20.63
CA ASN A 30 2.62 -8.12 19.45
C ASN A 30 3.40 -7.84 18.16
N LEU A 31 4.12 -6.72 18.04
CA LEU A 31 4.65 -6.27 16.76
C LEU A 31 5.72 -7.20 16.18
N VAL A 32 6.55 -7.83 17.03
CA VAL A 32 7.58 -8.81 16.60
C VAL A 32 7.11 -10.27 16.66
N LYS A 33 5.87 -10.53 17.08
CA LYS A 33 5.37 -11.91 17.14
C LYS A 33 5.29 -12.49 15.72
N PRO A 34 5.85 -13.69 15.49
CA PRO A 34 5.74 -14.35 14.20
C PRO A 34 4.27 -14.61 13.83
N ILE A 35 3.97 -14.46 12.56
CA ILE A 35 2.71 -14.87 11.95
C ILE A 35 3.00 -15.96 10.93
N SER A 36 2.12 -16.96 10.88
CA SER A 36 2.14 -17.93 9.78
C SER A 36 1.74 -17.21 8.51
N SER A 37 2.58 -17.29 7.48
CA SER A 37 2.28 -16.75 6.16
C SER A 37 2.02 -17.88 5.18
N SER A 38 1.15 -17.65 4.22
CA SER A 38 0.87 -18.61 3.14
C SER A 38 2.06 -18.85 2.23
N SER A 39 3.08 -17.99 2.24
CA SER A 39 4.32 -18.14 1.47
C SER A 39 5.35 -19.04 2.16
N GLY A 40 5.05 -19.56 3.35
CA GLY A 40 5.96 -20.39 4.14
C GLY A 40 7.12 -19.62 4.77
N ARG A 41 7.26 -18.31 4.49
CA ARG A 41 8.28 -17.45 5.10
C ARG A 41 7.73 -16.89 6.41
N PRO A 42 8.36 -17.17 7.57
CA PRO A 42 8.00 -16.51 8.81
C PRO A 42 8.04 -14.99 8.62
N SER A 43 6.98 -14.31 9.03
CA SER A 43 6.88 -12.85 8.98
C SER A 43 6.43 -12.32 10.34
N THR A 44 6.55 -11.02 10.57
CA THR A 44 6.05 -10.37 11.79
C THR A 44 5.00 -9.34 11.41
N ARG A 45 4.18 -8.94 12.39
CA ARG A 45 3.21 -7.86 12.18
C ARG A 45 3.90 -6.55 11.81
N LEU A 46 5.05 -6.28 12.44
CA LEU A 46 5.90 -5.14 12.11
C LEU A 46 6.36 -5.18 10.65
N PHE A 47 6.86 -6.34 10.17
CA PHE A 47 7.27 -6.48 8.78
C PHE A 47 6.13 -6.16 7.82
N LEU A 48 4.93 -6.71 8.04
CA LEU A 48 3.79 -6.41 7.15
C LEU A 48 3.40 -4.93 7.19
N ALA A 49 3.41 -4.32 8.37
CA ALA A 49 3.05 -2.92 8.55
C ALA A 49 4.03 -1.94 7.87
N THR A 50 5.32 -2.30 7.77
CA THR A 50 6.33 -1.49 7.08
C THR A 50 6.47 -1.85 5.61
N PHE A 51 6.27 -3.12 5.24
CA PHE A 51 6.35 -3.57 3.86
C PHE A 51 5.21 -3.02 3.01
N ALA A 52 3.99 -2.92 3.54
CA ALA A 52 2.84 -2.39 2.81
C ALA A 52 3.06 -0.97 2.23
N PRO A 53 3.48 0.04 3.02
CA PRO A 53 3.79 1.36 2.47
C PRO A 53 5.05 1.37 1.59
N ALA A 54 6.07 0.56 1.88
CA ALA A 54 7.27 0.47 1.03
C ALA A 54 6.94 -0.08 -0.37
N HIS A 55 6.13 -1.12 -0.45
CA HIS A 55 5.63 -1.70 -1.69
C HIS A 55 4.73 -0.72 -2.46
N ALA A 56 3.87 0.02 -1.76
CA ALA A 56 3.06 1.07 -2.39
C ALA A 56 3.94 2.19 -2.99
N PHE A 57 5.07 2.52 -2.35
CA PHE A 57 6.01 3.52 -2.84
C PHE A 57 6.75 3.06 -4.12
N ASP A 58 7.13 1.78 -4.19
CA ASP A 58 7.71 1.18 -5.41
C ASP A 58 6.75 1.32 -6.61
N HIS A 59 5.49 0.92 -6.42
CA HIS A 59 4.46 1.09 -7.44
C HIS A 59 4.12 2.55 -7.75
N TYR A 60 4.20 3.45 -6.77
CA TYR A 60 4.02 4.87 -7.03
C TYR A 60 5.07 5.39 -8.01
N GLY A 61 6.33 4.96 -7.90
CA GLY A 61 7.37 5.27 -8.88
C GLY A 61 7.00 4.82 -10.29
N GLN A 62 6.49 3.60 -10.44
CA GLN A 62 6.02 3.07 -11.74
C GLN A 62 4.86 3.89 -12.31
N LEU A 63 3.89 4.28 -11.47
CA LEU A 63 2.77 5.12 -11.88
C LEU A 63 3.23 6.51 -12.35
N VAL A 64 4.22 7.09 -11.68
CA VAL A 64 4.83 8.36 -12.08
C VAL A 64 5.45 8.26 -13.48
N GLU A 65 6.18 7.18 -13.77
CA GLU A 65 6.73 6.95 -15.12
C GLU A 65 5.63 6.81 -16.17
N TYR A 66 4.54 6.09 -15.87
CA TYR A 66 3.41 5.97 -16.79
C TYR A 66 2.72 7.31 -17.07
N LEU A 67 2.57 8.18 -16.07
CA LEU A 67 2.03 9.52 -16.29
C LEU A 67 2.91 10.32 -17.27
N ARG A 68 4.23 10.29 -17.07
CA ARG A 68 5.19 10.99 -17.95
C ARG A 68 5.17 10.45 -19.38
N MET A 69 5.18 9.12 -19.54
CA MET A 69 5.10 8.47 -20.85
C MET A 69 3.80 8.82 -21.60
N ASN A 70 2.75 9.21 -20.88
CA ASN A 70 1.47 9.65 -21.45
C ASN A 70 1.30 11.18 -21.47
N GLY A 71 2.39 11.95 -21.33
CA GLY A 71 2.36 13.41 -21.41
C GLY A 71 1.64 14.11 -20.25
N ILE A 72 1.36 13.40 -19.15
CA ILE A 72 0.70 13.94 -17.96
C ILE A 72 1.76 14.32 -16.94
N VAL A 73 1.78 15.59 -16.52
CA VAL A 73 2.65 16.04 -15.42
C VAL A 73 2.20 15.38 -14.11
N PRO A 74 3.05 14.56 -13.46
CA PRO A 74 2.73 13.92 -12.19
C PRO A 74 2.29 14.96 -11.14
N PRO A 75 1.25 14.69 -10.33
CA PRO A 75 0.69 15.67 -9.41
C PRO A 75 1.73 16.34 -8.50
N ALA A 76 2.65 15.55 -7.93
CA ALA A 76 3.71 16.05 -7.04
C ALA A 76 4.80 16.89 -7.73
N SER A 77 4.82 16.93 -9.07
CA SER A 77 5.78 17.71 -9.86
C SER A 77 5.18 18.98 -10.46
N ARG A 78 3.92 19.31 -10.15
CA ARG A 78 3.26 20.53 -10.61
C ARG A 78 3.73 21.74 -9.78
N SER A 79 3.75 22.92 -10.40
CA SER A 79 3.95 24.18 -9.66
C SER A 79 2.89 24.32 -8.56
N GLN A 80 3.32 24.75 -7.38
CA GLN A 80 2.42 25.11 -6.27
C GLN A 80 1.73 26.44 -6.56
#